data_AF-A0A8T6PFM8-F1
#
_entry.id   AF-A0A8T6PFM8-F1
#
_cell.length_a   1.000
_cell.length_b   1.000
_cell.length_c   1.000
_cell.angle_alpha   90.00
_cell.angle_beta   90.00
_cell.angle_gamma   90.00
#
_symmetry.space_group_name_H-M   'P 1'
#
loop_
_entity.id
_entity.type
_entity.pdbx_description
1 polymer ?
#
loop_
_entity_poly.entity_id
_entity_poly.type
_entity_poly.pdbx_seq_one_letter_code
_entity_poly.pdbx_strand_id
1 'polypeptide(L)'
;MGFMSLGDLLASSREERLSAENLYKDIVETLIEMAGDDEAEVRAAAAKAMGMIAEKKVVPALKEALKDADKDVRAAATEALGKIAARMQGSITPEAPNKIS
;
A
#
# COMPACT_ATOMS: atom_id res chain seq x y z
N MET A 1 36.78 -22.25 21.10
CA MET A 1 35.95 -21.55 20.09
C MET A 1 35.09 -22.58 19.39
N GLY A 2 33.77 -22.58 19.59
CA GLY A 2 32.85 -23.47 18.87
C GLY A 2 32.67 -22.95 17.44
N PHE A 3 32.89 -23.81 16.46
CA PHE A 3 32.57 -23.50 15.07
C PHE A 3 31.05 -23.38 14.94
N MET A 4 30.54 -22.22 14.51
CA MET A 4 29.12 -22.07 14.19
C MET A 4 28.74 -23.16 13.17
N SER A 5 27.64 -23.86 13.44
CA SER A 5 27.15 -24.89 12.51
C SER A 5 26.71 -24.24 11.21
N LEU A 6 26.84 -24.96 10.09
CA LEU A 6 26.31 -24.51 8.81
C LEU A 6 24.79 -24.22 8.91
N GLY A 7 24.09 -24.89 9.82
CA GLY A 7 22.69 -24.59 10.16
C GLY A 7 22.49 -23.23 10.83
N ASP A 8 23.37 -22.85 11.76
CA ASP A 8 23.33 -21.55 12.46
C ASP A 8 23.69 -20.39 11.51
N LEU A 9 24.67 -20.62 10.62
CA LEU A 9 25.09 -19.66 9.61
C LEU A 9 23.98 -19.38 8.56
N LEU A 10 23.25 -20.42 8.17
CA LEU A 10 22.11 -20.31 7.26
C LEU A 10 20.86 -19.72 7.95
N ALA A 11 20.66 -19.97 9.25
CA ALA A 11 19.58 -19.36 10.02
C ALA A 11 19.77 -17.84 10.14
N SER A 12 20.99 -17.38 10.46
CA SER A 12 21.32 -15.96 10.57
C SER A 12 21.12 -15.20 9.24
N SER A 13 21.43 -15.83 8.10
CA SER A 13 21.18 -15.27 6.76
C SER A 13 19.69 -15.27 6.35
N ARG A 14 18.88 -16.12 6.97
CA ARG A 14 17.43 -16.23 6.71
C ARG A 14 16.64 -15.26 7.57
N GLU A 15 17.05 -15.04 8.81
CA GLU A 15 16.45 -14.06 9.73
C GLU A 15 16.61 -12.61 9.22
N GLU A 16 17.78 -12.26 8.67
CA GLU A 16 18.00 -10.95 8.06
C GLU A 16 17.07 -10.70 6.86
N ARG A 17 16.88 -11.71 5.99
CA ARG A 17 15.94 -11.65 4.85
C ARG A 17 14.48 -11.60 5.27
N LEU A 18 14.10 -12.35 6.29
CA LEU A 18 12.75 -12.32 6.87
C LEU A 18 12.44 -10.96 7.51
N SER A 19 13.43 -10.25 8.05
CA SER A 19 13.19 -8.93 8.66
C SER A 19 12.74 -7.87 7.65
N ALA A 20 13.30 -7.88 6.43
CA ALA A 20 12.92 -6.95 5.38
C ALA A 20 11.54 -7.28 4.77
N GLU A 21 11.24 -8.57 4.59
CA GLU A 21 9.93 -9.02 4.11
C GLU A 21 8.81 -8.78 5.14
N ASN A 22 9.10 -8.99 6.43
CA ASN A 22 8.16 -8.69 7.51
C ASN A 22 7.95 -7.18 7.66
N LEU A 23 9.00 -6.37 7.55
CA LEU A 23 8.85 -4.91 7.61
C LEU A 23 7.92 -4.38 6.51
N TYR A 24 8.00 -4.94 5.30
CA TYR A 24 7.08 -4.57 4.22
C TYR A 24 5.64 -4.94 4.53
N LYS A 25 5.43 -6.14 5.09
CA LYS A 25 4.11 -6.59 5.52
C LYS A 25 3.55 -5.67 6.61
N ASP A 26 4.37 -5.33 7.60
CA ASP A 26 3.99 -4.46 8.72
C ASP A 26 3.60 -3.06 8.21
N ILE A 27 4.36 -2.49 7.26
CA ILE A 27 4.01 -1.20 6.63
C ILE A 27 2.62 -1.27 5.97
N VAL A 28 2.32 -2.33 5.22
CA VAL A 28 1.02 -2.49 4.57
C VAL A 28 -0.11 -2.60 5.60
N GLU A 29 0.10 -3.35 6.68
CA GLU A 29 -0.88 -3.51 7.76
C GLU A 29 -1.10 -2.19 8.51
N THR A 30 -0.03 -1.47 8.88
CA THR A 30 -0.12 -0.15 9.52
C THR A 30 -0.89 0.86 8.65
N LEU A 31 -0.66 0.87 7.33
CA LEU A 31 -1.39 1.77 6.44
C LEU A 31 -2.88 1.44 6.34
N ILE A 32 -3.25 0.16 6.45
CA ILE A 32 -4.65 -0.26 6.51
C ILE A 32 -5.29 0.21 7.83
N GLU A 33 -4.57 0.11 8.94
CA GLU A 33 -5.04 0.61 10.24
C GLU A 33 -5.23 2.13 10.23
N MET A 34 -4.26 2.88 9.72
CA MET A 34 -4.34 4.34 9.60
C MET A 34 -5.47 4.82 8.68
N ALA A 35 -5.95 3.97 7.76
CA ALA A 35 -7.12 4.29 6.94
C ALA A 35 -8.44 4.30 7.75
N GLY A 36 -8.44 3.80 8.98
CA GLY A 36 -9.55 3.86 9.93
C GLY A 36 -9.34 4.84 11.08
N ASP A 37 -8.31 5.69 11.02
CA ASP A 37 -8.00 6.68 12.07
C ASP A 37 -9.13 7.72 12.22
N ASP A 38 -9.27 8.31 13.40
CA ASP A 38 -10.31 9.33 13.67
C ASP A 38 -10.08 10.61 12.85
N GLU A 39 -8.81 10.96 12.58
CA GLU A 39 -8.45 12.17 11.87
C GLU A 39 -8.47 11.99 10.34
N ALA A 40 -9.26 12.81 9.65
CA ALA A 40 -9.43 12.72 8.21
C ALA A 40 -8.12 12.92 7.43
N GLU A 41 -7.22 13.77 7.93
CA GLU A 41 -5.90 13.98 7.32
C GLU A 41 -5.05 12.71 7.35
N VAL A 42 -5.08 11.98 8.48
CA VAL A 42 -4.37 10.71 8.66
C VAL A 42 -4.91 9.65 7.71
N ARG A 43 -6.25 9.52 7.61
CA ARG A 43 -6.89 8.60 6.66
C ARG A 43 -6.55 8.92 5.20
N ALA A 44 -6.53 10.21 4.83
CA ALA A 44 -6.18 10.64 3.48
C ALA A 44 -4.70 10.36 3.16
N ALA A 45 -3.80 10.59 4.12
CA ALA A 45 -2.38 10.26 3.98
C ALA A 45 -2.15 8.76 3.81
N ALA A 46 -2.85 7.94 4.60
CA ALA A 46 -2.82 6.49 4.48
C ALA A 46 -3.28 6.02 3.08
N ALA A 47 -4.39 6.56 2.59
CA ALA A 47 -4.88 6.27 1.23
C ALA A 47 -3.86 6.63 0.14
N LYS A 48 -3.22 7.80 0.23
CA LYS A 48 -2.15 8.22 -0.70
C LYS A 48 -0.96 7.25 -0.66
N ALA A 49 -0.49 6.89 0.53
CA ALA A 49 0.65 5.98 0.70
C ALA A 49 0.35 4.58 0.14
N MET A 50 -0.85 4.05 0.40
CA MET A 50 -1.33 2.79 -0.19
C MET A 50 -1.30 2.83 -1.72
N GLY A 51 -1.67 3.97 -2.34
CA GLY A 51 -1.57 4.16 -3.78
C GLY A 51 -0.14 4.21 -4.33
N MET A 52 0.84 4.65 -3.55
CA MET A 52 2.26 4.69 -3.94
C MET A 52 2.89 3.30 -3.90
N ILE A 53 2.57 2.51 -2.87
CA ILE A 53 2.97 1.12 -2.74
C ILE A 53 2.33 0.28 -3.85
N ALA A 54 1.11 0.63 -4.25
CA ALA A 54 0.39 0.07 -5.39
C ALA A 54 0.19 -1.45 -5.28
N GLU A 55 -0.12 -1.92 -4.08
CA GLU A 55 -0.34 -3.34 -3.78
C GLU A 55 -1.81 -3.76 -3.94
N LYS A 56 -2.03 -5.04 -4.26
CA LYS A 56 -3.41 -5.57 -4.34
C LYS A 56 -4.07 -5.65 -2.95
N LYS A 57 -3.27 -5.88 -1.92
CA LYS A 57 -3.76 -6.09 -0.54
C LYS A 57 -4.46 -4.86 0.04
N VAL A 58 -4.11 -3.66 -0.41
CA VAL A 58 -4.68 -2.39 0.07
C VAL A 58 -5.97 -1.98 -0.65
N VAL A 59 -6.33 -2.65 -1.75
CA VAL A 59 -7.52 -2.33 -2.56
C VAL A 59 -8.82 -2.38 -1.75
N PRO A 60 -9.06 -3.37 -0.86
CA PRO A 60 -10.26 -3.37 -0.02
C PRO A 60 -10.34 -2.15 0.90
N ALA A 61 -9.24 -1.76 1.54
CA ALA A 61 -9.19 -0.58 2.41
C ALA A 61 -9.47 0.71 1.64
N LEU A 62 -8.88 0.86 0.45
CA LEU A 62 -9.15 1.99 -0.44
C LEU A 62 -10.61 2.05 -0.91
N LYS A 63 -11.26 0.90 -1.13
CA LYS A 63 -12.69 0.86 -1.48
C LYS A 63 -13.59 1.35 -0.35
N GLU A 64 -13.23 1.09 0.91
CA GLU A 64 -13.96 1.66 2.04
C GLU A 64 -13.69 3.16 2.20
N ALA A 65 -12.45 3.61 1.98
CA ALA A 65 -12.10 5.04 1.98
C ALA A 65 -12.82 5.86 0.88
N LEU A 66 -13.31 5.23 -0.20
CA LEU A 66 -14.20 5.90 -1.17
C LEU A 66 -15.57 6.29 -0.60
N LYS A 67 -15.99 5.67 0.51
CA LYS A 67 -17.24 5.96 1.19
C LYS A 67 -17.04 6.87 2.41
N ASP A 68 -15.83 7.36 2.63
CA ASP A 68 -15.52 8.22 3.77
C ASP A 68 -16.37 9.49 3.77
N ALA A 69 -16.69 9.99 4.96
CA ALA A 69 -17.42 11.24 5.13
C ALA A 69 -16.62 12.43 4.58
N ASP A 70 -15.30 12.40 4.72
CA ASP A 70 -14.41 13.46 4.28
C ASP A 70 -14.13 13.37 2.77
N LYS A 71 -14.19 14.53 2.10
CA LYS A 71 -14.02 14.63 0.64
C LYS A 71 -12.58 14.38 0.19
N ASP A 72 -11.60 14.76 1.01
CA ASP A 72 -10.19 14.67 0.68
C ASP A 72 -9.71 13.23 0.82
N VAL A 73 -10.27 12.48 1.79
CA VAL A 73 -10.09 11.03 1.90
C VAL A 73 -10.64 10.31 0.66
N ARG A 74 -11.86 10.65 0.20
CA ARG A 74 -12.43 10.05 -1.02
C ARG A 74 -11.61 10.35 -2.27
N ALA A 75 -11.11 11.59 -2.40
CA ALA A 75 -10.26 12.00 -3.51
C ALA A 75 -8.93 11.21 -3.51
N ALA A 76 -8.29 11.09 -2.34
CA ALA A 76 -7.07 10.31 -2.16
C ALA A 76 -7.28 8.83 -2.51
N ALA A 77 -8.39 8.23 -2.08
CA ALA A 77 -8.71 6.84 -2.38
C ALA A 77 -8.93 6.60 -3.89
N THR A 78 -9.60 7.54 -4.56
CA THR A 78 -9.80 7.49 -6.02
C THR A 78 -8.48 7.57 -6.78
N GLU A 79 -7.61 8.51 -6.40
CA GLU A 79 -6.28 8.66 -6.99
C GLU A 79 -5.42 7.41 -6.77
N ALA A 80 -5.42 6.87 -5.55
CA ALA A 80 -4.66 5.69 -5.18
C ALA A 80 -5.08 4.45 -5.99
N LEU A 81 -6.38 4.21 -6.16
CA LEU A 81 -6.89 3.13 -7.01
C LEU A 81 -6.50 3.31 -8.49
N GLY A 82 -6.50 4.55 -8.98
CA GLY A 82 -6.02 4.87 -10.33
C GLY A 82 -4.53 4.53 -10.51
N LYS A 83 -3.68 4.89 -9.54
CA LYS A 83 -2.24 4.56 -9.53
C LYS A 83 -2.00 3.04 -9.49
N ILE A 84 -2.74 2.33 -8.64
CA ILE A 84 -2.71 0.87 -8.55
C ILE A 84 -3.04 0.24 -9.90
N ALA A 85 -4.15 0.68 -10.53
CA ALA A 85 -4.58 0.16 -11.81
C ALA A 85 -3.56 0.44 -12.92
N ALA A 86 -3.00 1.66 -12.98
CA ALA A 86 -1.97 2.05 -13.94
C ALA A 86 -0.70 1.20 -13.78
N ARG A 87 -0.26 0.95 -12.55
CA ARG A 87 0.95 0.18 -12.26
C ARG A 87 0.77 -1.32 -12.51
N MET A 88 -0.42 -1.86 -12.26
CA MET A 88 -0.72 -3.29 -12.49
C MET A 88 -0.93 -3.64 -13.97
N GLN A 89 -1.28 -2.66 -14.81
CA GLN A 89 -1.60 -2.91 -16.22
C GLN A 89 -0.48 -2.54 -17.19
N GLY A 90 0.68 -2.10 -16.71
CA GLY A 90 1.87 -1.85 -17.53
C GLY A 90 1.79 -0.63 -18.47
N SER A 91 0.63 -0.34 -19.05
CA SER A 91 0.40 0.74 -20.01
C SER A 91 -1.11 0.93 -20.19
N ILE A 92 -1.72 1.88 -19.49
CA ILE A 92 -2.94 2.53 -19.99
C ILE A 92 -2.99 3.92 -19.38
N THR A 93 -2.60 4.89 -20.18
CA THR A 93 -2.90 6.30 -19.95
C THR A 93 -4.42 6.47 -19.81
N PRO A 94 -4.91 7.26 -18.85
CA PRO A 94 -6.29 7.70 -18.87
C PRO A 94 -6.44 8.64 -20.07
N GLU A 95 -7.00 8.16 -21.17
CA GLU A 95 -7.50 9.01 -22.24
C GLU A 95 -8.59 9.89 -21.62
N ALA A 96 -8.32 11.20 -21.58
CA ALA A 96 -9.20 12.22 -21.03
C ALA A 96 -10.61 12.11 -21.65
N PRO A 97 -11.68 12.51 -20.92
CA PRO A 97 -13.04 12.41 -21.43
C PRO A 97 -13.15 13.16 -22.75
N ASN A 98 -13.42 12.39 -23.81
CA ASN A 98 -13.69 12.87 -25.16
C ASN A 98 -14.74 13.98 -25.09
N LYS A 99 -14.36 15.16 -25.57
CA LYS A 99 -15.19 16.35 -25.65
C LYS A 99 -16.27 16.08 -26.71
N ILE A 100 -17.41 15.53 -26.27
CA ILE A 100 -18.62 15.52 -27.08
C ILE A 100 -19.02 16.96 -27.39
N SER A 101 -19.26 17.16 -28.68
CA SER A 101 -19.36 18.42 -29.42
C SER A 101 -20.40 19.40 -28.90
#